data_AF-A0AAV5MMC3-F1
#
_entry.id   AF-A0AAV5MMC3-F1
#
_cell.length_a   1.000
_cell.length_b   1.000
_cell.length_c   1.000
_cell.angle_alpha   90.00
_cell.angle_beta   90.00
_cell.angle_gamma   90.00
#
_symmetry.space_group_name_H-M   'P 1'
#
loop_
_entity.id
_entity.type
_entity.pdbx_description
1 polymer ?
#
loop_
_entity_poly.entity_id
_entity_poly.type
_entity_poly.pdbx_seq_one_letter_code
_entity_poly.pdbx_strand_id
1 'polypeptide(L)'
;MDSVLATKFLLLGLIHLVFIHGNRCCFEEEKAALLEFKDFVKSDGYDADQLLPSWVNDPEHKSCCQWERVGCDSTTGHVIKLSLSNTRQFDVPSDSSYDPLYSSYEPKNSWQLNLSLFQPFKELRRLNLSFNVISRIQNKGTLVM
;
A
#
# COMPACT_ATOMS: atom_id res chain seq x y z
N MET A 1 -39.24 -11.10 -30.44
CA MET A 1 -37.96 -10.65 -29.86
C MET A 1 -37.02 -11.84 -29.98
N ASP A 2 -36.01 -11.74 -30.84
CA ASP A 2 -35.26 -12.92 -31.28
C ASP A 2 -34.37 -13.46 -30.16
N SER A 3 -34.24 -14.78 -30.06
CA SER A 3 -33.47 -15.46 -29.01
C SER A 3 -32.00 -15.00 -28.95
N VAL A 4 -31.45 -14.59 -30.10
CA VAL A 4 -30.10 -14.00 -30.24
C VAL A 4 -30.01 -12.62 -29.60
N LEU A 5 -31.07 -11.81 -29.68
CA LEU A 5 -31.09 -10.48 -29.09
C LEU A 5 -31.25 -10.56 -27.56
N ALA A 6 -32.09 -11.47 -27.08
CA ALA A 6 -32.25 -11.74 -25.66
C ALA A 6 -30.94 -12.22 -25.00
N THR A 7 -30.20 -13.12 -25.66
CA THR A 7 -28.90 -13.59 -25.16
C THR A 7 -27.84 -12.48 -25.12
N LYS A 8 -27.80 -11.59 -26.11
CA LYS A 8 -26.91 -10.42 -26.07
C LYS A 8 -27.19 -9.49 -24.90
N PHE A 9 -28.47 -9.21 -24.61
CA PHE A 9 -28.85 -8.38 -23.45
C PHE A 9 -28.50 -9.06 -22.12
N LEU A 10 -28.72 -10.37 -22.01
CA LEU A 10 -28.32 -11.14 -20.82
C LEU A 10 -26.80 -11.13 -20.63
N LEU A 11 -26.02 -11.34 -21.70
CA LEU A 11 -24.55 -11.29 -21.64
C LEU A 11 -24.04 -9.89 -21.26
N LEU A 12 -24.59 -8.82 -21.85
CA LEU A 12 -24.24 -7.44 -21.48
C LEU A 12 -24.58 -7.12 -20.04
N GLY A 13 -25.73 -7.59 -19.55
CA GLY A 13 -26.15 -7.46 -18.17
C GLY A 13 -25.24 -8.21 -17.20
N LEU A 14 -24.84 -9.43 -17.54
CA LEU A 14 -23.87 -10.23 -16.76
C LEU A 14 -22.50 -9.58 -16.72
N ILE A 15 -21.99 -9.08 -17.85
CA ILE A 15 -20.73 -8.34 -17.92
C ILE A 15 -20.82 -7.10 -17.02
N HIS A 16 -21.89 -6.30 -17.10
CA HIS A 16 -22.07 -5.14 -16.21
C HIS A 16 -22.14 -5.53 -14.74
N LEU A 17 -22.83 -6.62 -14.39
CA LEU A 17 -22.91 -7.14 -13.02
C LEU A 17 -21.54 -7.54 -12.47
N VAL A 18 -20.74 -8.23 -13.28
CA VAL A 18 -19.37 -8.64 -12.94
C VAL A 18 -18.45 -7.43 -12.84
N PHE A 19 -18.57 -6.42 -13.70
CA PHE A 19 -17.80 -5.19 -13.57
C PHE A 19 -18.19 -4.39 -12.30
N ILE A 20 -19.48 -4.27 -11.98
CA ILE A 20 -19.95 -3.51 -10.80
C ILE A 20 -19.58 -4.19 -9.47
N HIS A 21 -19.63 -5.52 -9.40
CA HIS A 21 -19.31 -6.27 -8.18
C HIS A 21 -17.85 -6.72 -8.11
N GLY A 22 -17.22 -6.97 -9.26
CA GLY A 22 -15.82 -7.39 -9.39
C GLY A 22 -14.82 -6.24 -9.24
N ASN A 23 -15.17 -5.01 -9.64
CA ASN A 23 -14.28 -3.84 -9.51
C ASN A 23 -14.17 -3.28 -8.08
N ARG A 24 -14.81 -3.92 -7.09
CA ARG A 24 -14.63 -3.53 -5.69
C ARG A 24 -13.33 -4.05 -5.09
N CYS A 25 -12.62 -4.96 -5.77
CA CYS A 25 -11.27 -5.38 -5.40
C CYS A 25 -10.23 -4.59 -6.18
N CYS A 26 -9.12 -4.25 -5.53
CA CYS A 26 -7.93 -3.80 -6.23
C CYS A 26 -7.28 -4.96 -6.99
N PHE A 27 -6.37 -4.64 -7.90
CA PHE A 27 -5.66 -5.62 -8.70
C PHE A 27 -4.73 -6.47 -7.82
N GLU A 28 -4.54 -7.74 -8.18
CA GLU A 28 -3.71 -8.66 -7.40
C GLU A 28 -2.25 -8.17 -7.30
N GLU A 29 -1.73 -7.51 -8.34
CA GLU A 29 -0.39 -6.93 -8.32
C GLU A 29 -0.29 -5.73 -7.37
N GLU A 30 -1.35 -4.92 -7.26
CA GLU A 30 -1.43 -3.81 -6.30
C GLU A 30 -1.55 -4.35 -4.87
N LYS A 31 -2.38 -5.38 -4.65
CA LYS A 31 -2.51 -6.06 -3.36
C LYS A 31 -1.18 -6.67 -2.92
N ALA A 32 -0.49 -7.38 -3.82
CA ALA A 32 0.81 -7.97 -3.55
C ALA A 32 1.85 -6.91 -3.18
N ALA A 33 1.89 -5.77 -3.88
CA ALA A 33 2.80 -4.67 -3.57
C ALA A 33 2.53 -4.04 -2.19
N LEU A 34 1.27 -3.95 -1.77
CA LEU A 34 0.93 -3.49 -0.42
C LEU A 34 1.41 -4.49 0.65
N LEU A 35 1.22 -5.78 0.43
CA LEU A 35 1.73 -6.79 1.35
C LEU A 35 3.27 -6.80 1.41
N GLU A 36 3.94 -6.62 0.28
CA GLU A 36 5.40 -6.45 0.22
C GLU A 36 5.86 -5.21 1.00
N PHE A 37 5.12 -4.10 0.92
CA PHE A 37 5.41 -2.91 1.74
C PHE A 37 5.22 -3.21 3.25
N LYS A 38 4.20 -3.97 3.63
CA LYS A 38 4.00 -4.38 5.03
C LYS A 38 5.17 -5.24 5.53
N ASP A 39 5.65 -6.17 4.71
CA ASP A 39 6.84 -6.97 5.02
C ASP A 39 8.10 -6.11 5.13
N PHE A 40 8.24 -5.08 4.29
CA PHE A 40 9.32 -4.10 4.40
C PHE A 40 9.29 -3.35 5.74
N VAL A 41 8.11 -2.90 6.20
CA VAL A 41 7.95 -2.28 7.54
C VAL A 41 8.37 -3.27 8.64
N LYS A 42 7.96 -4.54 8.53
CA LYS A 42 8.32 -5.59 9.49
C LYS A 42 9.83 -5.86 9.52
N SER A 43 10.48 -5.83 8.37
CA SER A 43 11.92 -6.09 8.24
C SER A 43 12.82 -5.06 8.92
N ASP A 44 12.31 -3.85 9.17
CA ASP A 44 13.01 -2.80 9.92
C ASP A 44 12.89 -2.98 11.45
N GLY A 45 12.28 -4.08 11.91
CA GLY A 45 12.20 -4.49 13.32
C GLY A 45 10.88 -4.17 14.02
N TYR A 46 9.86 -3.71 13.28
CA TYR A 46 8.61 -3.20 13.86
C TYR A 46 7.44 -4.17 13.77
N ASP A 47 6.46 -3.96 14.65
CA ASP A 47 5.17 -4.63 14.59
C ASP A 47 4.29 -4.04 13.48
N ALA A 48 4.56 -4.46 12.25
CA ALA A 48 3.78 -4.06 11.07
C ALA A 48 2.31 -4.48 11.16
N ASP A 49 1.99 -5.50 11.96
CA ASP A 49 0.61 -5.94 12.18
C ASP A 49 -0.15 -4.96 13.08
N GLN A 50 0.52 -4.28 14.01
CA GLN A 50 -0.07 -3.16 14.75
C GLN A 50 -0.25 -1.89 13.90
N LEU A 51 0.70 -1.59 13.01
CA LEU A 51 0.67 -0.38 12.20
C LEU A 51 -0.29 -0.47 11.00
N LEU A 52 -0.43 -1.67 10.43
CA LEU A 52 -1.23 -1.95 9.24
C LEU A 52 -2.13 -3.18 9.49
N PRO A 53 -3.06 -3.10 10.48
CA PRO A 53 -3.83 -4.26 10.93
C PRO A 53 -4.83 -4.76 9.88
N SER A 54 -5.36 -3.87 9.04
CA SER A 54 -6.31 -4.27 7.99
C SER A 54 -5.64 -4.89 6.76
N TRP A 55 -4.31 -4.81 6.64
CA TRP A 55 -3.56 -5.30 5.48
C TRP A 55 -3.30 -6.80 5.65
N VAL A 56 -4.31 -7.60 5.31
CA VAL A 56 -4.34 -9.05 5.54
C VAL A 56 -4.34 -9.83 4.24
N ASN A 57 -3.56 -10.91 4.19
CA ASN A 57 -3.59 -11.85 3.08
C ASN A 57 -4.63 -12.95 3.31
N ASP A 58 -5.91 -12.56 3.34
CA ASP A 58 -7.02 -13.45 3.61
C ASP A 58 -7.86 -13.68 2.33
N PRO A 59 -8.17 -14.94 1.97
CA PRO A 59 -9.10 -15.30 0.89
C PRO A 59 -10.48 -14.63 0.96
N GLU A 60 -10.95 -14.27 2.16
CA GLU A 60 -12.24 -13.60 2.38
C GLU A 60 -12.12 -12.07 2.22
N HIS A 61 -10.97 -11.49 2.56
CA HIS A 61 -10.66 -10.06 2.42
C HIS A 61 -9.95 -9.78 1.09
N LYS A 62 -10.67 -10.04 -0.01
CA LYS A 62 -10.11 -9.92 -1.36
C LYS A 62 -9.71 -8.50 -1.73
N SER A 63 -10.45 -7.49 -1.25
CA SER A 63 -10.24 -6.10 -1.65
C SER A 63 -9.29 -5.33 -0.73
N CYS A 64 -8.12 -4.97 -1.23
CA CYS A 64 -7.26 -4.00 -0.54
C CYS A 64 -7.84 -2.57 -0.53
N CYS A 65 -8.87 -2.28 -1.33
CA CYS A 65 -9.55 -0.97 -1.30
C CYS A 65 -10.34 -0.72 -0.01
N GLN A 66 -10.57 -1.76 0.79
CA GLN A 66 -11.17 -1.65 2.12
C GLN A 66 -10.12 -1.50 3.23
N TRP A 67 -8.84 -1.60 2.90
CA TRP A 67 -7.78 -1.47 3.88
C TRP A 67 -7.63 0.00 4.30
N GLU A 68 -7.35 0.20 5.59
CA GLU A 68 -6.99 1.50 6.11
C GLU A 68 -5.81 2.05 5.30
N ARG A 69 -5.84 3.36 5.03
CA ARG A 69 -4.78 4.09 4.30
C ARG A 69 -4.67 3.78 2.81
N VAL A 70 -5.56 2.95 2.26
CA VAL A 70 -5.69 2.68 0.83
C VAL A 70 -6.92 3.40 0.27
N GLY A 71 -6.75 4.18 -0.77
CA GLY A 71 -7.85 4.82 -1.50
C GLY A 71 -7.87 4.36 -2.94
N CYS A 72 -8.97 3.75 -3.36
CA CYS A 72 -9.18 3.31 -4.74
C CYS A 72 -10.13 4.21 -5.52
N ASP A 73 -10.02 4.15 -6.85
CA ASP A 73 -11.05 4.64 -7.76
C ASP A 73 -12.23 3.68 -7.75
N SER A 74 -13.44 4.17 -7.46
CA SER A 74 -14.64 3.33 -7.33
C SER A 74 -15.14 2.75 -8.66
N THR A 75 -14.64 3.26 -9.78
CA THR A 75 -15.02 2.83 -11.13
C THR A 75 -14.02 1.80 -11.66
N THR A 76 -12.72 2.09 -11.56
CA THR A 76 -11.66 1.22 -12.11
C THR A 76 -11.14 0.18 -11.12
N GLY A 77 -11.32 0.40 -9.82
CA GLY A 77 -10.77 -0.46 -8.77
C GLY A 77 -9.29 -0.22 -8.47
N HIS A 78 -8.61 0.62 -9.25
CA HIS A 78 -7.19 0.91 -9.05
C HIS A 78 -6.92 1.70 -7.76
N VAL A 79 -5.80 1.39 -7.12
CA VAL A 79 -5.28 2.19 -6.01
C VAL A 79 -4.79 3.55 -6.53
N ILE A 80 -5.45 4.63 -6.10
CA ILE A 80 -5.12 6.00 -6.49
C ILE A 80 -4.50 6.83 -5.35
N LYS A 81 -4.60 6.35 -4.10
CA LYS A 81 -4.08 7.05 -2.92
C LYS A 81 -3.51 6.05 -1.92
N LEU A 82 -2.31 6.34 -1.39
CA LEU A 82 -1.69 5.61 -0.30
C LEU A 82 -1.22 6.56 0.79
N SER A 83 -1.63 6.31 2.04
CA SER A 83 -1.23 7.10 3.21
C SER A 83 -0.31 6.32 4.14
N LEU A 84 0.97 6.29 3.81
CA LEU A 84 2.01 5.52 4.49
C LEU A 84 2.83 6.39 5.43
N SER A 85 2.23 7.44 6.01
CA SER A 85 2.90 8.30 6.97
C SER A 85 3.04 7.63 8.33
N ASN A 86 4.14 7.91 9.02
CA ASN A 86 4.43 7.38 10.36
C ASN A 86 4.28 5.84 10.42
N THR A 87 4.69 5.16 9.36
CA THR A 87 4.81 3.70 9.30
C THR A 87 6.16 3.23 9.83
N ARG A 88 6.98 4.18 10.27
CA ARG A 88 8.23 3.96 10.97
C ARG A 88 8.09 4.45 12.41
N GLN A 89 8.38 3.60 13.39
CA GLN A 89 8.49 4.01 14.78
C GLN A 89 9.95 4.40 15.08
N PHE A 90 10.20 5.49 15.80
CA PHE A 90 11.54 5.75 16.33
C PHE A 90 11.67 4.94 17.61
N ASP A 91 12.75 4.17 17.75
CA ASP A 91 13.20 3.73 19.07
C ASP A 91 13.63 4.97 19.82
N VAL A 92 12.69 5.62 20.51
CA VAL A 92 13.02 6.56 21.57
C VAL A 92 13.35 5.68 22.77
N PRO A 93 14.61 5.66 23.26
CA PRO A 93 14.93 4.91 24.47
C PRO A 93 13.97 5.35 25.57
N SER A 94 13.27 4.39 26.16
CA SER A 94 12.29 4.60 27.22
C SER A 94 12.90 5.10 28.53
N ASP A 95 14.24 5.18 28.61
CA ASP A 95 14.96 5.78 29.71
C ASP A 95 15.18 7.28 29.43
N SER A 96 14.22 8.08 29.87
CA SER A 96 14.24 9.54 29.79
C SER A 96 15.25 10.17 30.78
N SER A 97 16.50 9.73 30.76
CA SER A 97 17.59 10.60 31.19
C SER A 97 17.89 11.53 30.02
N TYR A 98 17.54 12.81 30.18
CA TYR A 98 17.81 13.85 29.19
C TYR A 98 19.34 14.05 29.13
N ASP A 99 20.03 13.19 28.37
CA ASP A 99 21.46 13.31 28.10
C ASP A 99 21.64 14.23 26.87
N PRO A 100 22.18 15.45 27.02
CA PRO A 100 22.45 16.35 25.91
C PRO A 100 23.43 15.75 24.88
N LEU A 101 24.19 14.71 25.25
CA LEU A 101 25.10 13.98 24.38
C LEU A 101 24.39 12.96 23.46
N TYR A 102 23.07 12.80 23.56
CA TYR A 102 22.27 11.95 22.67
C TYR A 102 21.72 12.69 21.45
N SER A 103 22.00 13.99 21.32
CA SER A 103 21.59 14.83 20.17
C SER A 103 22.21 14.38 18.83
N SER A 104 23.19 13.47 18.84
CA SER A 104 23.84 12.93 17.64
C SER A 104 23.44 11.48 17.33
N TYR A 105 22.34 10.97 17.92
CA TYR A 105 21.86 9.63 17.57
C TYR A 105 21.36 9.63 16.13
N GLU A 106 22.25 9.34 15.20
CA GLU A 106 21.86 8.88 13.88
C GLU A 106 21.04 7.60 14.09
N PRO A 107 19.79 7.53 13.57
CA PRO A 107 19.05 6.29 13.60
C PRO A 107 19.92 5.21 12.96
N LYS A 108 20.37 4.23 13.76
CA LYS A 108 21.24 3.13 13.29
C LYS A 108 20.71 2.42 12.05
N ASN A 109 19.41 2.53 11.82
CA ASN A 109 18.72 1.96 10.69
C ASN A 109 18.28 3.13 9.79
N SER A 110 19.09 3.50 8.82
CA SER A 110 18.64 4.46 7.82
C SER A 110 17.53 3.75 7.00
N TRP A 111 16.26 4.22 7.02
CA TRP A 111 15.17 3.53 6.31
C TRP A 111 15.30 3.81 4.82
N GLN A 112 15.73 2.79 4.09
CA GLN A 112 16.01 2.88 2.65
C GLN A 112 14.80 2.40 1.87
N LEU A 113 14.05 3.35 1.30
CA LEU A 113 12.84 3.04 0.56
C LEU A 113 13.18 2.77 -0.90
N ASN A 114 12.77 1.61 -1.42
CA ASN A 114 12.88 1.31 -2.84
C ASN A 114 11.58 1.68 -3.56
N LEU A 115 11.64 2.67 -4.47
CA LEU A 115 10.50 3.11 -5.27
C LEU A 115 9.96 2.02 -6.20
N SER A 116 10.73 0.98 -6.48
CA SER A 116 10.25 -0.17 -7.24
C SER A 116 9.07 -0.87 -6.55
N LEU A 117 8.92 -0.73 -5.22
CA LEU A 117 7.74 -1.18 -4.47
C LEU A 117 6.44 -0.54 -4.96
N PHE A 118 6.51 0.66 -5.54
CA PHE A 118 5.32 1.38 -6.01
C PHE A 118 5.07 1.23 -7.52
N GLN A 119 5.91 0.48 -8.24
CA GLN A 119 5.75 0.23 -9.68
C GLN A 119 4.42 -0.42 -10.06
N PRO A 120 3.81 -1.31 -9.25
CA PRO A 120 2.53 -1.92 -9.59
C PRO A 120 1.34 -0.97 -9.59
N PHE A 121 1.39 0.14 -8.84
CA PHE A 121 0.27 1.09 -8.75
C PHE A 121 0.22 2.05 -9.95
N LYS A 122 -0.33 1.58 -11.08
CA LYS A 122 -0.31 2.31 -12.36
C LYS A 122 -1.10 3.62 -12.37
N GLU A 123 -2.08 3.75 -11.49
CA GLU A 123 -2.90 4.96 -11.38
C GLU A 123 -2.66 5.75 -10.09
N LEU A 124 -1.58 5.49 -9.35
CA LEU A 124 -1.31 6.17 -8.08
C LEU A 124 -1.18 7.69 -8.30
N ARG A 125 -2.06 8.47 -7.66
CA ARG A 125 -2.09 9.93 -7.76
C ARG A 125 -1.60 10.62 -6.50
N ARG A 126 -1.68 9.95 -5.35
CA ARG A 126 -1.24 10.51 -4.06
C ARG A 126 -0.50 9.45 -3.26
N LEU A 127 0.72 9.77 -2.86
CA LEU A 127 1.54 8.96 -1.97
C LEU A 127 2.01 9.84 -0.82
N ASN A 128 1.58 9.53 0.39
CA ASN A 128 2.03 10.23 1.59
C ASN A 128 3.02 9.35 2.36
N LEU A 129 4.27 9.78 2.42
CA LEU A 129 5.38 9.13 3.14
C LEU A 129 5.91 9.99 4.30
N SER A 130 5.15 11.00 4.72
CA SER A 130 5.57 11.93 5.76
C SER A 130 5.85 11.23 7.10
N PHE A 131 6.68 11.87 7.94
CA PHE A 131 7.00 11.37 9.29
C PHE A 131 7.69 9.99 9.33
N ASN A 132 8.40 9.61 8.27
CA ASN A 132 9.13 8.34 8.21
C ASN A 132 10.66 8.47 8.22
N VAL A 133 11.22 9.69 8.18
CA VAL A 133 12.68 9.95 8.15
C VAL A 133 13.40 9.02 7.15
N ILE A 134 12.95 9.08 5.90
CA ILE A 134 13.53 8.31 4.79
C ILE A 134 14.92 8.86 4.50
N SER A 135 15.93 8.03 4.71
CA SER A 135 17.34 8.43 4.59
C SER A 135 17.86 8.30 3.16
N ARG A 136 17.35 7.33 2.41
CA ARG A 136 17.72 7.09 1.01
C ARG A 136 16.52 6.56 0.23
N ILE A 137 16.38 7.06 -0.98
CA ILE A 137 15.43 6.56 -1.96
C ILE A 137 16.22 5.82 -3.04
N GLN A 138 15.85 4.58 -3.33
CA GLN A 138 16.43 3.78 -4.40
C GLN A 138 15.39 3.46 -5.45
N ASN A 139 15.80 3.25 -6.70
CA ASN A 139 14.95 2.67 -7.73
C ASN A 139 15.76 1.59 -8.45
N LYS A 140 15.23 0.38 -8.62
CA LYS A 140 15.90 -0.63 -9.47
C LYS A 140 15.91 -0.10 -10.91
N GLY A 141 17.02 0.53 -11.30
CA GLY A 141 17.25 1.06 -12.65
C GLY A 141 17.98 2.39 -12.73
N THR A 142 18.02 3.21 -11.66
CA THR A 142 18.76 4.48 -11.69
C THR A 142 19.12 4.91 -10.27
N LEU A 143 20.41 5.11 -10.00
CA LEU A 143 20.87 5.92 -8.88
C LEU A 143 20.38 7.35 -9.14
N VAL A 144 19.36 7.80 -8.43
CA VAL A 144 19.00 9.23 -8.42
C VAL A 144 19.98 9.88 -7.45
N MET A 145 21.00 10.55 -8.01
CA MET A 145 22.04 11.29 -7.30
C MET A 145 21.48 12.57 -6.70
#